data_AF-A0A0G0XGG0-F1
#
_entry.id   AF-A0A0G0XGG0-F1
#
_cell.length_a   1.000
_cell.length_b   1.000
_cell.length_c   1.000
_cell.angle_alpha   90.00
_cell.angle_beta   90.00
_cell.angle_gamma   90.00
#
_symmetry.space_group_name_H-M   'P 1'
#
loop_
_entity.id
_entity.type
_entity.pdbx_description
1 polymer ?
#
loop_
_entity_poly.entity_id
_entity_poly.type
_entity_poly.pdbx_seq_one_letter_code
_entity_poly.pdbx_strand_id
1 'polypeptide(L)'
;MSPNSLDNPFHHTETNKGTSSELTRRLLSSADAQALTEALGEENQSPKIEPQQDLPPTSDISMSGEEKKEVEKESYWTREQYIEWAQEFGKNEQWMNETFEFQKDGTTVVWGSLNLRNTEIKQLPIGLMEVKGSLNISRNPSINLNGYPKKVGGSFLCRSNNIFSPQGMPKEVGGGIYLESNKISSLYGLPDKVTGKLILYTNELKNLDGISKEISGNLELSGNNQLTSLEALRGVKIGGNLWLCDIPATTIPEGIQIEGDIYIREYQTTLSIDVKRKGYQVKIF
;
A
#
# COMPACT_ATOMS: atom_id res chain seq x y z
N MET A 1 12.93 -41.10 46.15
CA MET A 1 11.47 -41.00 46.32
C MET A 1 11.07 -39.56 46.12
N SER A 2 10.15 -39.35 45.17
CA SER A 2 9.26 -38.19 44.97
C SER A 2 9.80 -36.86 44.42
N PRO A 3 8.99 -36.14 43.59
CA PRO A 3 9.45 -35.32 42.46
C PRO A 3 8.97 -33.85 42.46
N ASN A 4 9.48 -33.05 41.51
CA ASN A 4 8.92 -31.83 40.87
C ASN A 4 8.24 -30.72 41.72
N SER A 5 8.71 -29.47 41.58
CA SER A 5 7.95 -28.43 40.86
C SER A 5 8.80 -27.16 40.65
N LEU A 6 8.95 -26.76 39.39
CA LEU A 6 9.29 -25.40 38.98
C LEU A 6 7.96 -24.66 38.85
N ASP A 7 7.58 -23.88 39.86
CA ASP A 7 6.38 -23.05 39.79
C ASP A 7 6.68 -21.72 39.09
N ASN A 8 5.84 -21.41 38.10
CA ASN A 8 5.82 -20.20 37.29
C ASN A 8 5.29 -19.00 38.11
N PRO A 9 5.99 -17.85 38.16
CA PRO A 9 5.58 -16.70 38.99
C PRO A 9 4.42 -15.87 38.42
N PHE A 10 3.74 -16.32 37.36
CA PHE A 10 2.62 -15.60 36.73
C PHE A 10 1.35 -16.44 36.62
N HIS A 11 0.91 -17.04 37.72
CA HIS A 11 -0.43 -17.61 37.82
C HIS A 11 -1.34 -16.71 38.68
N HIS A 12 -2.26 -16.01 38.03
CA HIS A 12 -3.46 -15.48 38.67
C HIS A 12 -4.68 -16.21 38.11
N THR A 13 -5.34 -16.96 38.98
CA THR A 13 -6.70 -17.46 38.79
C THR A 13 -7.67 -16.35 39.19
N GLU A 14 -8.37 -15.75 38.23
CA GLU A 14 -9.74 -15.22 38.37
C GLU A 14 -10.16 -14.48 37.09
N THR A 15 -11.15 -15.03 36.40
CA THR A 15 -11.86 -14.39 35.29
C THR A 15 -12.83 -13.34 35.84
N ASN A 16 -12.44 -12.06 35.85
CA ASN A 16 -13.35 -10.96 36.16
C ASN A 16 -14.02 -10.42 34.89
N LYS A 17 -15.30 -10.77 34.71
CA LYS A 17 -16.24 -10.11 33.80
C LYS A 17 -16.77 -8.86 34.50
N GLY A 18 -16.07 -7.73 34.37
CA GLY A 18 -16.55 -6.42 34.84
C GLY A 18 -16.95 -5.54 33.67
N THR A 19 -18.23 -5.17 33.57
CA THR A 19 -18.75 -4.22 32.58
C THR A 19 -18.24 -2.80 32.86
N SER A 20 -17.97 -2.04 31.80
CA SER A 20 -17.43 -0.66 31.81
C SER A 20 -18.22 0.36 32.66
N SER A 21 -19.40 0.01 33.16
CA SER A 21 -20.26 0.85 34.01
C SER A 21 -19.85 0.89 35.49
N GLU A 22 -19.00 -0.03 35.97
CA GLU A 22 -18.55 -0.03 37.38
C GLU A 22 -17.27 0.81 37.61
N LEU A 23 -16.45 1.03 36.57
CA LEU A 23 -15.22 1.82 36.67
C LEU A 23 -15.52 3.33 36.80
N THR A 24 -16.61 3.81 36.21
CA THR A 24 -17.00 5.22 36.24
C THR A 24 -17.52 5.67 37.61
N ARG A 25 -17.98 4.74 38.45
CA ARG A 25 -18.56 5.06 39.76
C ARG A 25 -17.51 5.19 40.89
N ARG A 26 -16.24 4.87 40.62
CA ARG A 26 -15.17 4.86 41.63
C ARG A 26 -14.21 6.05 41.54
N LEU A 27 -14.40 6.96 40.58
CA LEU A 27 -13.46 8.04 40.27
C LEU A 27 -14.08 9.46 40.24
N LEU A 28 -15.36 9.62 40.52
CA LEU A 28 -16.06 10.92 40.44
C LEU A 28 -16.77 11.27 41.75
N SER A 29 -16.79 12.57 42.08
CA SER A 29 -17.51 13.09 43.25
C SER A 29 -19.02 13.09 42.99
N SER A 30 -19.86 13.06 44.05
CA SER A 30 -21.32 12.94 43.88
C SER A 30 -21.96 14.10 43.13
N ALA A 31 -21.29 15.26 43.05
CA ALA A 31 -21.74 16.41 42.28
C ALA A 31 -21.58 16.21 40.76
N ASP A 32 -20.54 15.48 40.33
CA ASP A 32 -20.24 15.27 38.91
C ASP A 32 -21.12 14.19 38.28
N ALA A 33 -21.60 13.23 39.08
CA ALA A 33 -22.53 12.19 38.62
C ALA A 33 -23.94 12.74 38.36
N GLN A 34 -24.34 13.80 39.06
CA GLN A 34 -25.67 14.40 38.94
C GLN A 34 -25.80 15.27 37.68
N ALA A 35 -24.74 15.98 37.29
CA ALA A 35 -24.68 16.75 36.04
C ALA A 35 -24.69 15.85 34.78
N LEU A 36 -24.14 14.62 34.88
CA LEU A 36 -24.12 13.68 33.75
C LEU A 36 -25.51 13.05 33.47
N THR A 37 -26.35 12.97 34.49
CA THR A 37 -27.70 12.39 34.39
C THR A 37 -28.70 13.38 33.78
N GLU A 38 -28.50 14.69 33.99
CA GLU A 38 -29.34 15.75 33.37
C GLU A 38 -29.01 16.00 31.90
N ALA A 39 -27.79 15.69 31.43
CA ALA A 39 -27.37 15.91 30.05
C ALA A 39 -27.83 14.81 29.07
N LEU A 40 -28.27 13.64 29.57
CA LEU A 40 -28.58 12.45 28.77
C LEU A 40 -30.08 12.08 28.80
N GLY A 41 -30.95 13.10 28.66
CA GLY A 41 -32.41 13.00 28.70
C GLY A 41 -33.01 11.66 28.22
N GLU A 42 -33.87 11.11 29.08
CA GLU A 42 -34.57 9.83 28.92
C GLU A 42 -35.51 9.79 27.71
N GLU A 43 -35.57 8.66 27.01
CA GLU A 43 -36.84 8.14 26.48
C GLU A 43 -37.01 6.67 26.89
N ASN A 44 -37.96 6.46 27.81
CA ASN A 44 -38.51 5.18 28.23
C ASN A 44 -39.80 4.90 27.44
N GLN A 45 -39.88 3.79 26.69
CA GLN A 45 -41.13 3.04 26.51
C GLN A 45 -40.84 1.54 26.38
N SER A 46 -41.34 0.76 27.34
CA SER A 46 -41.40 -0.71 27.31
C SER A 46 -42.77 -1.18 26.81
N PRO A 47 -42.89 -2.33 26.11
CA PRO A 47 -44.16 -3.03 25.98
C PRO A 47 -44.26 -4.31 26.86
N LYS A 48 -45.51 -4.54 27.29
CA LYS A 48 -46.11 -5.62 28.09
C LYS A 48 -45.79 -7.06 27.66
N ILE A 49 -45.85 -7.99 28.62
CA ILE A 49 -45.77 -9.46 28.48
C ILE A 49 -47.18 -10.11 28.59
N GLU A 50 -47.45 -11.14 27.78
CA GLU A 50 -48.13 -12.44 28.10
C GLU A 50 -48.41 -13.27 26.81
N PRO A 51 -48.65 -14.61 26.83
CA PRO A 51 -48.03 -15.72 27.55
C PRO A 51 -47.56 -16.90 26.61
N GLN A 52 -46.94 -17.94 27.22
CA GLN A 52 -46.28 -19.10 26.61
C GLN A 52 -47.16 -20.04 25.73
N GLN A 53 -46.55 -20.67 24.72
CA GLN A 53 -46.97 -21.96 24.13
C GLN A 53 -45.76 -22.87 23.81
N ASP A 54 -46.02 -24.18 23.91
CA ASP A 54 -45.12 -25.32 24.10
C ASP A 54 -44.05 -25.58 23.02
N LEU A 55 -42.86 -26.01 23.47
CA LEU A 55 -41.79 -26.63 22.65
C LEU A 55 -41.87 -28.17 22.73
N PRO A 56 -41.75 -28.91 21.62
CA PRO A 56 -41.32 -30.31 21.66
C PRO A 56 -39.78 -30.41 21.49
N PRO A 57 -39.12 -31.45 22.04
CA PRO A 57 -37.67 -31.62 21.95
C PRO A 57 -37.27 -32.44 20.72
N THR A 58 -35.96 -32.42 20.42
CA THR A 58 -35.13 -33.22 19.48
C THR A 58 -34.46 -32.30 18.44
N SER A 59 -33.17 -32.41 18.12
CA SER A 59 -32.19 -33.48 18.24
C SER A 59 -30.78 -32.88 18.09
N ASP A 60 -29.79 -33.53 18.71
CA ASP A 60 -28.36 -33.31 18.47
C ASP A 60 -28.03 -33.26 16.97
N ILE A 61 -27.35 -32.20 16.53
CA ILE A 61 -26.59 -32.20 15.28
C ILE A 61 -25.20 -31.63 15.57
N SER A 62 -24.24 -32.54 15.68
CA SER A 62 -22.82 -32.25 15.46
C SER A 62 -22.65 -31.73 14.03
N MET A 63 -22.16 -30.50 13.88
CA MET A 63 -21.71 -29.97 12.59
C MET A 63 -20.21 -29.70 12.66
N SER A 64 -19.43 -30.69 12.23
CA SER A 64 -18.11 -30.49 11.66
C SER A 64 -18.28 -29.66 10.38
N GLY A 65 -18.08 -28.35 10.49
CA GLY A 65 -18.03 -27.44 9.35
C GLY A 65 -16.61 -26.95 9.15
N GLU A 66 -15.86 -27.58 8.25
CA GLU A 66 -14.74 -26.91 7.61
C GLU A 66 -15.30 -25.69 6.88
N GLU A 67 -15.04 -24.49 7.41
CA GLU A 67 -15.24 -23.24 6.68
C GLU A 67 -14.28 -23.23 5.47
N LYS A 68 -14.74 -23.79 4.35
CA LYS A 68 -14.15 -23.50 3.06
C LYS A 68 -14.50 -22.05 2.72
N LYS A 69 -13.53 -21.16 2.89
CA LYS A 69 -13.50 -19.87 2.18
C LYS A 69 -13.54 -20.16 0.68
N GLU A 70 -14.73 -20.20 0.09
CA GLU A 70 -14.89 -19.95 -1.33
C GLU A 70 -14.50 -18.48 -1.56
N VAL A 71 -13.25 -18.28 -1.96
CA VAL A 71 -12.81 -17.02 -2.54
C VAL A 71 -13.59 -16.89 -3.84
N GLU A 72 -14.55 -15.95 -3.89
CA GLU A 72 -15.18 -15.54 -5.15
C GLU A 72 -14.04 -15.26 -6.15
N LYS A 73 -13.89 -16.15 -7.12
CA LYS A 73 -12.87 -16.01 -8.14
C LYS A 73 -13.31 -14.85 -9.02
N GLU A 74 -12.68 -13.67 -8.86
CA GLU A 74 -12.93 -12.53 -9.73
C GLU A 74 -12.92 -13.00 -11.19
N SER A 75 -14.04 -12.83 -11.88
CA SER A 75 -14.11 -13.17 -13.29
C SER A 75 -13.20 -12.23 -14.07
N TYR A 76 -12.27 -12.79 -14.85
CA TYR A 76 -11.46 -12.01 -15.79
C TYR A 76 -12.33 -11.33 -16.83
N TRP A 77 -11.82 -10.24 -17.41
CA TRP A 77 -12.51 -9.55 -18.49
C TRP A 77 -12.62 -10.45 -19.73
N THR A 78 -13.82 -10.42 -20.31
CA THR A 78 -14.13 -11.06 -21.60
C THR A 78 -13.44 -10.33 -22.75
N ARG A 79 -13.38 -10.99 -23.90
CA ARG A 79 -12.81 -10.41 -25.11
C ARG A 79 -13.55 -9.14 -25.55
N GLU A 80 -14.87 -9.15 -25.41
CA GLU A 80 -15.76 -8.03 -25.74
C GLU A 80 -15.43 -6.82 -24.85
N GLN A 81 -15.21 -7.02 -23.55
CA GLN A 81 -14.81 -5.97 -22.62
C GLN A 81 -13.44 -5.35 -22.97
N TYR A 82 -12.48 -6.15 -23.46
CA TYR A 82 -11.22 -5.61 -23.98
C TYR A 82 -11.42 -4.74 -25.22
N ILE A 83 -12.34 -5.13 -26.12
CA ILE A 83 -12.65 -4.36 -27.33
C ILE A 83 -13.30 -3.02 -26.97
N GLU A 84 -14.31 -3.05 -26.09
CA GLU A 84 -14.99 -1.84 -25.61
C GLU A 84 -13.99 -0.90 -24.93
N TRP A 85 -13.16 -1.43 -24.03
CA TRP A 85 -12.08 -0.68 -23.38
C TRP A 85 -11.10 -0.06 -24.39
N ALA A 86 -10.69 -0.82 -25.41
CA ALA A 86 -9.79 -0.32 -26.45
C ALA A 86 -10.41 0.81 -27.28
N GLN A 87 -11.71 0.73 -27.54
CA GLN A 87 -12.47 1.74 -28.30
C GLN A 87 -12.55 3.08 -27.58
N GLU A 88 -12.56 3.10 -26.23
CA GLU A 88 -12.59 4.34 -25.43
C GLU A 88 -11.43 5.29 -25.77
N PHE A 89 -10.29 4.75 -26.22
CA PHE A 89 -9.11 5.54 -26.61
C PHE A 89 -8.73 5.38 -28.09
N GLY A 90 -9.71 5.06 -28.93
CA GLY A 90 -9.57 5.06 -30.38
C GLY A 90 -8.80 3.88 -30.96
N LYS A 91 -8.69 2.76 -30.23
CA LYS A 91 -8.19 1.50 -30.76
C LYS A 91 -9.33 0.57 -31.15
N ASN A 92 -9.05 -0.31 -32.09
CA ASN A 92 -10.02 -1.26 -32.63
C ASN A 92 -9.68 -2.69 -32.23
N GLU A 93 -10.55 -3.62 -32.61
CA GLU A 93 -10.35 -5.04 -32.36
C GLU A 93 -9.05 -5.57 -32.96
N GLN A 94 -8.64 -5.09 -34.14
CA GLN A 94 -7.38 -5.51 -34.76
C GLN A 94 -6.19 -5.17 -33.85
N TRP A 95 -6.11 -3.94 -33.34
CA TRP A 95 -5.06 -3.55 -32.40
C TRP A 95 -5.07 -4.42 -31.14
N MET A 96 -6.26 -4.73 -30.61
CA MET A 96 -6.41 -5.60 -29.45
C MET A 96 -5.82 -7.01 -29.75
N ASN A 97 -6.17 -7.59 -30.90
CA ASN A 97 -5.71 -8.92 -31.32
C ASN A 97 -4.19 -8.99 -31.54
N GLU A 98 -3.59 -7.91 -32.02
CA GLU A 98 -2.14 -7.80 -32.22
C GLU A 98 -1.38 -7.55 -30.91
N THR A 99 -2.06 -6.96 -29.90
CA THR A 99 -1.42 -6.54 -28.64
C THR A 99 -1.53 -7.61 -27.56
N PHE A 100 -2.70 -8.25 -27.42
CA PHE A 100 -3.02 -9.16 -26.33
C PHE A 100 -3.16 -10.60 -26.82
N GLU A 101 -2.37 -11.50 -26.24
CA GLU A 101 -2.59 -12.94 -26.41
C GLU A 101 -3.53 -13.45 -25.30
N PHE A 102 -4.71 -13.94 -25.70
CA PHE A 102 -5.66 -14.59 -24.81
C PHE A 102 -5.25 -16.05 -24.56
N GLN A 103 -5.11 -16.39 -23.28
CA GLN A 103 -4.81 -17.73 -22.82
C GLN A 103 -6.09 -18.55 -22.66
N LYS A 104 -5.94 -19.88 -22.61
CA LYS A 104 -7.06 -20.82 -22.45
C LYS A 104 -7.82 -20.65 -21.13
N ASP A 105 -7.18 -20.07 -20.12
CA ASP A 105 -7.76 -19.83 -18.80
C ASP A 105 -8.44 -18.45 -18.67
N GLY A 106 -8.54 -17.69 -19.77
CA GLY A 106 -9.14 -16.36 -19.80
C GLY A 106 -8.21 -15.21 -19.41
N THR A 107 -6.95 -15.49 -19.07
CA THR A 107 -5.94 -14.45 -18.83
C THR A 107 -5.37 -13.91 -20.14
N THR A 108 -4.67 -12.77 -20.08
CA THR A 108 -3.97 -12.21 -21.22
C THR A 108 -2.51 -11.88 -20.93
N VAL A 109 -1.69 -11.92 -21.98
CA VAL A 109 -0.27 -11.55 -21.96
C VAL A 109 0.01 -10.61 -23.13
N VAL A 110 0.89 -9.63 -22.91
CA VAL A 110 1.45 -8.79 -23.97
C VAL A 110 2.92 -9.15 -24.17
N TRP A 111 3.29 -9.62 -25.37
CA TRP A 111 4.68 -9.99 -25.69
C TRP A 111 5.63 -8.80 -25.86
N GLY A 112 5.09 -7.67 -26.26
CA GLY A 112 5.83 -6.43 -26.45
C GLY A 112 5.76 -5.51 -25.23
N SER A 113 6.05 -4.23 -25.50
CA SER A 113 5.75 -3.16 -24.56
C SER A 113 4.32 -2.67 -24.79
N LEU A 114 3.60 -2.37 -23.72
CA LEU A 114 2.26 -1.80 -23.78
C LEU A 114 2.32 -0.30 -23.48
N ASN A 115 2.02 0.52 -24.48
CA ASN A 115 2.00 1.98 -24.34
C ASN A 115 0.56 2.51 -24.36
N LEU A 116 0.10 2.93 -23.19
CA LEU A 116 -1.21 3.51 -22.90
C LEU A 116 -1.03 4.92 -22.32
N ARG A 117 0.01 5.62 -22.74
CA ARG A 117 0.24 6.99 -22.29
C ARG A 117 -0.84 7.91 -22.87
N ASN A 118 -1.46 8.72 -22.02
CA ASN A 118 -2.43 9.74 -22.45
C ASN A 118 -3.59 9.15 -23.26
N THR A 119 -4.20 8.09 -22.72
CA THR A 119 -5.36 7.40 -23.31
C THR A 119 -6.62 7.55 -22.46
N GLU A 120 -6.57 8.30 -21.36
CA GLU A 120 -7.69 8.54 -20.43
C GLU A 120 -8.25 7.27 -19.77
N ILE A 121 -7.51 6.17 -19.84
CA ILE A 121 -7.90 4.89 -19.25
C ILE A 121 -8.07 5.00 -17.72
N LYS A 122 -9.11 4.35 -17.21
CA LYS A 122 -9.45 4.35 -15.78
C LYS A 122 -8.88 3.16 -15.03
N GLN A 123 -8.63 2.05 -15.72
CA GLN A 123 -7.96 0.88 -15.17
C GLN A 123 -7.40 0.02 -16.30
N LEU A 124 -6.50 -0.89 -15.95
CA LEU A 124 -6.02 -1.93 -16.85
C LEU A 124 -7.00 -3.11 -16.87
N PRO A 125 -7.04 -3.90 -17.96
CA PRO A 125 -7.92 -5.05 -18.04
C PRO A 125 -7.69 -6.07 -16.93
N ILE A 126 -8.77 -6.49 -16.26
CA ILE A 126 -8.71 -7.54 -15.23
C ILE A 126 -8.40 -8.86 -15.94
N GLY A 127 -7.31 -9.51 -15.53
CA GLY A 127 -6.79 -10.72 -16.18
C GLY A 127 -5.60 -10.46 -17.11
N LEU A 128 -5.16 -9.21 -17.31
CA LEU A 128 -3.86 -8.93 -17.93
C LEU A 128 -2.75 -9.36 -16.98
N MET A 129 -2.14 -10.52 -17.19
CA MET A 129 -1.21 -11.10 -16.21
C MET A 129 0.20 -10.55 -16.34
N GLU A 130 0.65 -10.37 -17.57
CA GLU A 130 2.05 -10.01 -17.84
C GLU A 130 2.19 -9.12 -19.08
N VAL A 131 3.06 -8.12 -18.95
CA VAL A 131 3.63 -7.38 -20.08
C VAL A 131 5.11 -7.74 -20.14
N LYS A 132 5.54 -8.47 -21.16
CA LYS A 132 6.93 -8.94 -21.29
C LYS A 132 7.91 -7.78 -21.50
N GLY A 133 7.47 -6.72 -22.18
CA GLY A 133 8.21 -5.47 -22.32
C GLY A 133 7.92 -4.46 -21.21
N SER A 134 8.06 -3.17 -21.53
CA SER A 134 7.72 -2.08 -20.59
C SER A 134 6.23 -1.76 -20.64
N LEU A 135 5.67 -1.32 -19.52
CA LEU A 135 4.30 -0.83 -19.42
C LEU A 135 4.31 0.66 -19.16
N ASN A 136 3.70 1.45 -20.05
CA ASN A 136 3.58 2.89 -19.90
C ASN A 136 2.11 3.30 -19.81
N ILE A 137 1.66 3.67 -18.61
CA ILE A 137 0.30 4.14 -18.31
C ILE A 137 0.30 5.61 -17.87
N SER A 138 1.34 6.35 -18.23
CA SER A 138 1.55 7.73 -17.80
C SER A 138 0.50 8.69 -18.37
N ARG A 139 0.26 9.80 -17.69
CA ARG A 139 -0.68 10.87 -18.13
C ARG A 139 -2.12 10.40 -18.31
N ASN A 140 -2.60 9.59 -17.38
CA ASN A 140 -3.99 9.20 -17.23
C ASN A 140 -4.48 9.63 -15.84
N PRO A 141 -4.96 10.87 -15.67
CA PRO A 141 -5.30 11.45 -14.36
C PRO A 141 -6.38 10.72 -13.55
N SER A 142 -7.11 9.81 -14.19
CA SER A 142 -8.21 9.01 -13.61
C SER A 142 -7.87 7.53 -13.47
N ILE A 143 -6.62 7.12 -13.75
CA ILE A 143 -6.21 5.72 -13.63
C ILE A 143 -6.21 5.27 -12.17
N ASN A 144 -6.77 4.08 -11.93
CA ASN A 144 -6.62 3.32 -10.71
C ASN A 144 -5.76 2.08 -10.96
N LEU A 145 -4.82 1.83 -10.05
CA LEU A 145 -3.99 0.63 -10.08
C LEU A 145 -4.76 -0.53 -9.44
N ASN A 146 -5.31 -1.41 -10.26
CA ASN A 146 -6.22 -2.47 -9.84
C ASN A 146 -5.52 -3.82 -9.58
N GLY A 147 -4.20 -3.81 -9.37
CA GLY A 147 -3.43 -5.02 -9.14
C GLY A 147 -3.06 -5.78 -10.42
N TYR A 148 -3.30 -5.23 -11.61
CA TYR A 148 -2.86 -5.78 -12.90
C TYR A 148 -1.96 -4.78 -13.65
N PRO A 149 -0.99 -5.26 -14.46
CA PRO A 149 -0.55 -6.66 -14.53
C PRO A 149 0.14 -7.14 -13.27
N LYS A 150 0.27 -8.46 -13.11
CA LYS A 150 1.06 -9.02 -12.01
C LYS A 150 2.56 -8.81 -12.24
N LYS A 151 2.98 -8.85 -13.51
CA LYS A 151 4.38 -8.77 -13.93
C LYS A 151 4.60 -7.83 -15.11
N VAL A 152 5.68 -7.06 -15.05
CA VAL A 152 6.22 -6.27 -16.17
C VAL A 152 7.69 -6.65 -16.35
N GLY A 153 8.06 -7.19 -17.50
CA GLY A 153 9.44 -7.62 -17.77
C GLY A 153 10.41 -6.46 -17.96
N GLY A 154 9.91 -5.33 -18.49
CA GLY A 154 10.64 -4.08 -18.62
C GLY A 154 10.36 -3.09 -17.48
N SER A 155 10.37 -1.80 -17.81
CA SER A 155 10.07 -0.72 -16.85
C SER A 155 8.57 -0.49 -16.71
N PHE A 156 8.15 -0.08 -15.51
CA PHE A 156 6.80 0.38 -15.23
C PHE A 156 6.78 1.91 -15.15
N LEU A 157 6.10 2.56 -16.10
CA LEU A 157 5.97 4.01 -16.20
C LEU A 157 4.55 4.45 -15.87
N CYS A 158 4.40 5.09 -14.71
CA CYS A 158 3.13 5.55 -14.14
C CYS A 158 3.26 6.98 -13.60
N ARG A 159 3.82 7.88 -14.43
CA ARG A 159 4.03 9.29 -14.09
C ARG A 159 2.82 10.15 -14.47
N SER A 160 2.59 11.23 -13.71
CA SER A 160 1.56 12.24 -14.03
C SER A 160 0.12 11.69 -14.06
N ASN A 161 -0.24 10.86 -13.08
CA ASN A 161 -1.51 10.12 -13.01
C ASN A 161 -2.40 10.51 -11.82
N ASN A 162 -1.99 11.47 -10.98
CA ASN A 162 -2.68 11.85 -9.74
C ASN A 162 -2.87 10.71 -8.71
N ILE A 163 -2.10 9.62 -8.80
CA ILE A 163 -2.21 8.52 -7.84
C ILE A 163 -1.65 8.93 -6.47
N PHE A 164 -2.26 8.40 -5.40
CA PHE A 164 -1.91 8.71 -4.02
C PHE A 164 -1.02 7.65 -3.35
N SER A 165 -0.96 6.45 -3.92
CA SER A 165 -0.10 5.36 -3.48
C SER A 165 0.24 4.43 -4.65
N PRO A 166 1.32 3.65 -4.56
CA PRO A 166 1.66 2.60 -5.52
C PRO A 166 0.85 1.31 -5.31
N GLN A 167 -0.09 1.27 -4.35
CA GLN A 167 -0.93 0.10 -4.09
C GLN A 167 -1.61 -0.37 -5.38
N GLY A 168 -1.48 -1.66 -5.70
CA GLY A 168 -2.04 -2.24 -6.92
C GLY A 168 -1.15 -2.13 -8.17
N MET A 169 0.06 -1.58 -8.06
CA MET A 169 1.06 -1.68 -9.12
C MET A 169 1.51 -3.13 -9.35
N PRO A 170 2.23 -3.42 -10.46
CA PRO A 170 2.78 -4.76 -10.70
C PRO A 170 3.72 -5.20 -9.57
N LYS A 171 3.57 -6.47 -9.14
CA LYS A 171 4.38 -7.04 -8.06
C LYS A 171 5.82 -7.31 -8.48
N GLU A 172 6.01 -7.67 -9.74
CA GLU A 172 7.31 -7.90 -10.35
C GLU A 172 7.53 -6.90 -11.49
N VAL A 173 8.60 -6.12 -11.39
CA VAL A 173 9.06 -5.20 -12.44
C VAL A 173 10.53 -5.52 -12.72
N GLY A 174 10.83 -5.93 -13.96
CA GLY A 174 12.19 -6.31 -14.36
C GLY A 174 13.12 -5.12 -14.61
N GLY A 175 12.55 -3.94 -14.89
CA GLY A 175 13.27 -2.68 -15.09
C GLY A 175 13.06 -1.66 -13.96
N GLY A 176 13.01 -0.38 -14.34
CA GLY A 176 12.78 0.72 -13.40
C GLY A 176 11.30 0.97 -13.13
N ILE A 177 11.02 1.60 -11.98
CA ILE A 177 9.70 2.06 -11.56
C ILE A 177 9.70 3.58 -11.59
N TYR A 178 8.80 4.16 -12.39
CA TYR A 178 8.71 5.59 -12.62
C TYR A 178 7.34 6.11 -12.16
N LEU A 179 7.33 6.83 -11.04
CA LEU A 179 6.16 7.30 -10.32
C LEU A 179 6.20 8.82 -10.08
N GLU A 180 7.04 9.55 -10.82
CA GLU A 180 7.19 10.98 -10.65
C GLU A 180 5.92 11.78 -10.99
N SER A 181 5.81 12.98 -10.41
CA SER A 181 4.72 13.92 -10.70
C SER A 181 3.34 13.35 -10.39
N ASN A 182 3.18 12.66 -9.26
CA ASN A 182 1.89 12.19 -8.75
C ASN A 182 1.54 12.89 -7.43
N LYS A 183 0.57 12.36 -6.68
CA LYS A 183 0.16 12.84 -5.36
C LYS A 183 0.51 11.81 -4.28
N ILE A 184 1.59 11.06 -4.48
CA ILE A 184 1.93 9.94 -3.61
C ILE A 184 2.35 10.48 -2.24
N SER A 185 1.67 10.00 -1.21
CA SER A 185 1.95 10.34 0.20
C SER A 185 2.33 9.12 1.05
N SER A 186 2.27 7.92 0.45
CA SER A 186 2.57 6.63 1.07
C SER A 186 3.20 5.71 0.04
N LEU A 187 4.23 4.96 0.42
CA LEU A 187 4.94 4.04 -0.49
C LEU A 187 4.54 2.57 -0.29
N TYR A 188 3.59 2.29 0.60
CA TYR A 188 3.01 0.95 0.71
C TYR A 188 2.44 0.49 -0.63
N GLY A 189 2.86 -0.71 -1.06
CA GLY A 189 2.55 -1.26 -2.37
C GLY A 189 3.74 -1.34 -3.33
N LEU A 190 4.85 -0.65 -3.03
CA LEU A 190 6.12 -0.90 -3.73
C LEU A 190 6.61 -2.34 -3.48
N PRO A 191 7.32 -2.95 -4.44
CA PRO A 191 8.01 -4.21 -4.20
C PRO A 191 9.19 -4.02 -3.23
N ASP A 192 9.52 -5.07 -2.48
CA ASP A 192 10.66 -5.06 -1.54
C ASP A 192 12.00 -4.81 -2.25
N LYS A 193 12.13 -5.28 -3.50
CA LYS A 193 13.31 -5.13 -4.35
C LYS A 193 12.95 -4.50 -5.69
N VAL A 194 13.71 -3.48 -6.07
CA VAL A 194 13.65 -2.81 -7.37
C VAL A 194 14.94 -3.10 -8.12
N THR A 195 14.83 -3.79 -9.26
CA THR A 195 15.99 -4.17 -10.10
C THR A 195 16.58 -3.00 -10.88
N GLY A 196 15.79 -1.97 -11.14
CA GLY A 196 16.21 -0.76 -11.84
C GLY A 196 16.23 0.46 -10.93
N LYS A 197 15.90 1.61 -11.53
CA LYS A 197 15.74 2.89 -10.82
C LYS A 197 14.36 2.95 -10.16
N LEU A 198 14.28 3.66 -9.03
CA LEU A 198 13.02 4.06 -8.40
C LEU A 198 12.90 5.58 -8.45
N ILE A 199 11.99 6.08 -9.29
CA ILE A 199 11.82 7.51 -9.55
C ILE A 199 10.53 8.00 -8.89
N LEU A 200 10.67 8.89 -7.91
CA LEU A 200 9.61 9.38 -7.03
C LEU A 200 9.61 10.91 -6.91
N TYR A 201 10.35 11.62 -7.77
CA TYR A 201 10.46 13.08 -7.68
C TYR A 201 9.11 13.77 -7.91
N THR A 202 8.91 14.93 -7.26
CA THR A 202 7.66 15.71 -7.34
C THR A 202 6.42 14.87 -6.96
N ASN A 203 6.36 14.48 -5.69
CA ASN A 203 5.20 13.86 -5.05
C ASN A 203 4.85 14.62 -3.76
N GLU A 204 3.94 14.06 -2.94
CA GLU A 204 3.48 14.64 -1.67
C GLU A 204 4.04 13.86 -0.47
N LEU A 205 5.24 13.28 -0.61
CA LEU A 205 5.87 12.45 0.42
C LEU A 205 6.26 13.31 1.63
N LYS A 206 5.81 12.89 2.81
CA LYS A 206 6.21 13.47 4.11
C LYS A 206 7.29 12.66 4.82
N ASN A 207 7.26 11.35 4.61
CA ASN A 207 8.24 10.36 5.02
C ASN A 207 8.39 9.32 3.90
N LEU A 208 9.16 8.25 4.14
CA LEU A 208 9.41 7.19 3.17
C LEU A 208 8.92 5.81 3.68
N ASP A 209 7.88 5.79 4.52
CA ASP A 209 7.35 4.54 5.04
C ASP A 209 6.84 3.67 3.87
N GLY A 210 7.28 2.40 3.84
CA GLY A 210 6.98 1.48 2.75
C GLY A 210 7.95 1.56 1.55
N ILE A 211 9.03 2.35 1.62
CA ILE A 211 10.08 2.35 0.59
C ILE A 211 10.69 0.94 0.42
N SER A 212 11.07 0.61 -0.81
CA SER A 212 11.78 -0.63 -1.13
C SER A 212 13.10 -0.76 -0.36
N LYS A 213 13.42 -1.98 0.09
CA LYS A 213 14.62 -2.28 0.90
C LYS A 213 15.89 -2.36 0.07
N GLU A 214 15.77 -2.79 -1.18
CA GLU A 214 16.89 -2.88 -2.13
C GLU A 214 16.51 -2.25 -3.46
N ILE A 215 17.30 -1.27 -3.89
CA ILE A 215 17.15 -0.56 -5.16
C ILE A 215 18.49 -0.69 -5.88
N SER A 216 18.54 -1.49 -6.94
CA SER A 216 19.81 -1.74 -7.64
C SER A 216 20.29 -0.53 -8.46
N GLY A 217 19.38 0.40 -8.81
CA GLY A 217 19.71 1.63 -9.51
C GLY A 217 19.60 2.89 -8.64
N ASN A 218 19.28 4.01 -9.29
CA ASN A 218 19.11 5.29 -8.62
C ASN A 218 17.80 5.34 -7.83
N LEU A 219 17.81 6.08 -6.72
CA LEU A 219 16.62 6.55 -6.01
C LEU A 219 16.48 8.06 -6.19
N GLU A 220 15.39 8.50 -6.81
CA GLU A 220 15.12 9.92 -7.06
C GLU A 220 13.95 10.43 -6.22
N LEU A 221 14.24 11.26 -5.21
CA LEU A 221 13.25 11.81 -4.26
C LEU A 221 13.09 13.33 -4.38
N SER A 222 13.73 13.95 -5.37
CA SER A 222 13.82 15.41 -5.45
C SER A 222 12.45 16.10 -5.57
N GLY A 223 12.34 17.33 -5.08
CA GLY A 223 11.11 18.11 -5.17
C GLY A 223 9.92 17.57 -4.36
N ASN A 224 10.16 16.63 -3.43
CA ASN A 224 9.19 16.27 -2.40
C ASN A 224 9.30 17.29 -1.26
N ASN A 225 8.71 18.47 -1.46
CA ASN A 225 8.89 19.64 -0.59
C ASN A 225 8.33 19.48 0.83
N GLN A 226 7.66 18.36 1.13
CA GLN A 226 7.15 18.03 2.46
C GLN A 226 7.97 16.92 3.16
N LEU A 227 9.00 16.38 2.50
CA LEU A 227 9.79 15.25 2.98
C LEU A 227 10.82 15.69 4.02
N THR A 228 10.41 15.70 5.29
CA THR A 228 11.23 16.21 6.40
C THR A 228 12.12 15.15 7.06
N SER A 229 11.82 13.87 6.84
CA SER A 229 12.58 12.75 7.42
C SER A 229 12.93 11.71 6.37
N LEU A 230 14.19 11.27 6.39
CA LEU A 230 14.71 10.17 5.58
C LEU A 230 14.94 8.89 6.39
N GLU A 231 14.49 8.83 7.65
CA GLU A 231 14.80 7.72 8.57
C GLU A 231 14.40 6.33 8.06
N ALA A 232 13.33 6.24 7.27
CA ALA A 232 12.91 4.98 6.65
C ALA A 232 13.91 4.44 5.61
N LEU A 233 14.95 5.19 5.23
CA LEU A 233 16.08 4.69 4.44
C LEU A 233 17.14 3.96 5.28
N ARG A 234 16.98 3.85 6.60
CA ARG A 234 17.88 3.10 7.46
C ARG A 234 17.92 1.63 7.01
N GLY A 235 19.12 1.14 6.68
CA GLY A 235 19.33 -0.22 6.21
C GLY A 235 18.92 -0.47 4.74
N VAL A 236 18.43 0.55 4.03
CA VAL A 236 18.12 0.45 2.60
C VAL A 236 19.42 0.42 1.79
N LYS A 237 19.45 -0.43 0.77
CA LYS A 237 20.56 -0.53 -0.19
C LYS A 237 20.21 0.16 -1.50
N ILE A 238 21.06 1.08 -1.92
CA ILE A 238 20.94 1.84 -3.16
C ILE A 238 22.22 1.61 -3.98
N GLY A 239 22.10 0.83 -5.06
CA GLY A 239 23.22 0.52 -5.96
C GLY A 239 23.60 1.67 -6.90
N GLY A 240 22.80 2.74 -6.94
CA GLY A 240 23.08 3.93 -7.74
C GLY A 240 23.14 5.20 -6.92
N ASN A 241 22.78 6.31 -7.57
CA ASN A 241 22.79 7.64 -6.99
C ASN A 241 21.51 7.90 -6.18
N LEU A 242 21.62 8.74 -5.14
CA LEU A 242 20.49 9.21 -4.34
C LEU A 242 20.26 10.72 -4.59
N TRP A 243 19.08 11.08 -5.10
CA TRP A 243 18.77 12.48 -5.44
C TRP A 243 17.80 13.09 -4.43
N LEU A 244 18.31 14.08 -3.68
CA LEU A 244 17.64 14.75 -2.56
C LEU A 244 17.49 16.27 -2.78
N CYS A 245 17.58 16.72 -4.04
CA CYS A 245 17.40 18.13 -4.36
C CYS A 245 16.00 18.61 -3.95
N ASP A 246 15.92 19.81 -3.39
CA ASP A 246 14.64 20.46 -3.12
C ASP A 246 13.75 19.64 -2.15
N ILE A 247 14.33 19.09 -1.07
CA ILE A 247 13.60 18.49 0.06
C ILE A 247 13.98 19.16 1.39
N PRO A 248 13.07 19.25 2.37
CA PRO A 248 13.36 19.91 3.66
C PRO A 248 14.16 19.06 4.65
N ALA A 249 14.34 17.76 4.42
CA ALA A 249 15.15 16.91 5.29
C ALA A 249 16.58 17.44 5.43
N THR A 250 17.08 17.42 6.67
CA THR A 250 18.39 17.99 7.04
C THR A 250 19.43 16.94 7.37
N THR A 251 19.04 15.66 7.45
CA THR A 251 19.93 14.54 7.76
C THR A 251 19.55 13.30 6.96
N ILE A 252 20.52 12.42 6.74
CA ILE A 252 20.31 11.05 6.26
C ILE A 252 20.41 10.06 7.42
N PRO A 253 19.73 8.90 7.43
CA PRO A 253 19.89 7.94 8.52
C PRO A 253 21.27 7.28 8.52
N GLU A 254 21.68 6.79 9.68
CA GLU A 254 22.81 5.86 9.76
C GLU A 254 22.44 4.48 9.17
N GLY A 255 23.41 3.76 8.62
CA GLY A 255 23.20 2.40 8.09
C GLY A 255 22.50 2.31 6.75
N ILE A 256 22.13 3.43 6.12
CA ILE A 256 21.83 3.46 4.68
C ILE A 256 23.08 3.04 3.89
N GLN A 257 22.91 2.32 2.79
CA GLN A 257 24.01 1.89 1.92
C GLN A 257 23.81 2.49 0.54
N ILE A 258 24.78 3.27 0.07
CA ILE A 258 24.72 3.96 -1.22
C ILE A 258 26.03 3.71 -1.94
N GLU A 259 25.98 3.11 -3.12
CA GLU A 259 27.16 2.87 -3.95
C GLU A 259 27.52 4.09 -4.81
N GLY A 260 26.53 4.89 -5.20
CA GLY A 260 26.71 6.12 -5.98
C GLY A 260 26.88 7.39 -5.14
N ASP A 261 26.72 8.53 -5.82
CA ASP A 261 26.80 9.85 -5.19
C ASP A 261 25.43 10.32 -4.68
N ILE A 262 25.44 11.22 -3.68
CA ILE A 262 24.25 11.94 -3.22
C ILE A 262 24.17 13.31 -3.89
N TYR A 263 23.02 13.64 -4.49
CA TYR A 263 22.78 14.87 -5.22
C TYR A 263 21.89 15.80 -4.41
N ILE A 264 22.37 17.01 -4.11
CA ILE A 264 21.72 18.00 -3.23
C ILE A 264 21.89 19.40 -3.83
N ARG A 265 20.99 20.34 -3.52
CA ARG A 265 21.13 21.76 -3.92
C ARG A 265 22.15 22.51 -3.08
N GLU A 266 22.78 23.52 -3.67
CA GLU A 266 23.73 24.40 -2.98
C GLU A 266 23.17 24.99 -1.67
N TYR A 267 21.89 25.38 -1.67
CA TYR A 267 21.26 26.00 -0.51
C TYR A 267 20.90 25.01 0.63
N GLN A 268 20.91 23.70 0.39
CA GLN A 268 20.62 22.66 1.41
C GLN A 268 21.88 22.36 2.27
N THR A 269 22.43 23.40 2.88
CA THR A 269 23.74 23.37 3.57
C THR A 269 23.79 22.38 4.72
N THR A 270 22.76 22.31 5.56
CA THR A 270 22.70 21.37 6.70
C THR A 270 22.76 19.90 6.26
N LEU A 271 21.97 19.55 5.23
CA LEU A 271 21.97 18.19 4.68
C LEU A 271 23.33 17.86 4.05
N SER A 272 23.91 18.79 3.30
CA SER A 272 25.24 18.61 2.69
C SER A 272 26.33 18.37 3.75
N ILE A 273 26.30 19.10 4.86
CA ILE A 273 27.24 18.92 5.99
C ILE A 273 27.05 17.54 6.64
N ASP A 274 25.81 17.14 6.91
CA ASP A 274 25.51 15.84 7.51
C ASP A 274 25.98 14.66 6.64
N VAL A 275 25.71 14.75 5.34
CA VAL A 275 26.12 13.76 4.33
C VAL A 275 27.64 13.62 4.27
N LYS A 276 28.37 14.74 4.17
CA LYS A 276 29.84 14.74 4.16
C LYS A 276 30.42 14.19 5.47
N ARG A 277 29.86 14.57 6.61
CA ARG A 277 30.28 14.08 7.94
C ARG A 277 30.16 12.57 8.04
N LYS A 278 29.15 11.97 7.40
CA LYS A 278 28.93 10.52 7.35
C LYS A 278 29.75 9.81 6.27
N GLY A 279 30.61 10.52 5.55
CA GLY A 279 31.58 9.94 4.62
C GLY A 279 31.05 9.67 3.20
N TYR A 280 29.85 10.15 2.87
CA TYR A 280 29.31 9.99 1.52
C TYR A 280 29.82 11.07 0.56
N GLN A 281 29.94 10.70 -0.71
CA GLN A 281 30.21 11.65 -1.78
C GLN A 281 28.96 12.48 -2.08
N VAL A 282 29.13 13.80 -2.16
CA VAL A 282 28.04 14.73 -2.48
C VAL A 282 28.34 15.54 -3.74
N LYS A 283 27.34 15.63 -4.62
CA LYS A 283 27.34 16.48 -5.81
C LYS A 283 26.34 17.62 -5.58
N ILE A 284 26.83 18.84 -5.71
CA ILE A 284 26.07 20.06 -5.47
C ILE A 284 25.64 20.67 -6.82
N PHE A 285 24.37 21.06 -6.93
CA PHE A 285 23.73 21.69 -8.09
C PHE A 285 23.03 22.99 -7.74
#